data_AF-A0A6A5AVJ7-F1
#
_entry.id   AF-A0A6A5AVJ7-F1
#
_cell.length_a   1.000
_cell.length_b   1.000
_cell.length_c   1.000
_cell.angle_alpha   90.00
_cell.angle_beta   90.00
_cell.angle_gamma   90.00
#
_symmetry.space_group_name_H-M   'P 1'
#
loop_
_entity.id
_entity.type
_entity.pdbx_description
1 polymer ?
#
loop_
_entity_poly.entity_id
_entity_poly.type
_entity_poly.pdbx_seq_one_letter_code
_entity_poly.pdbx_strand_id
1 'polypeptide(L)'
;MQVAHKRSTGGYLTVKDNQEVHLHPSCVLDDKPEWVLYNEFVLTSKNYIRLNTRIKGEWLVELAPHYYDLENFPACEAKKELEALYRRLHAKLQRK
;
A
#
# COMPACT_ATOMS: atom_id res chain seq x y z
N MET A 1 -0.55 -10.17 -2.65
CA MET A 1 -1.72 -9.45 -2.11
C MET A 1 -1.92 -8.18 -2.90
N GLN A 2 -3.16 -7.72 -3.04
CA GLN A 2 -3.50 -6.62 -3.94
C GLN A 2 -3.55 -5.26 -3.22
N VAL A 3 -2.38 -4.76 -2.82
CA VAL A 3 -2.25 -3.44 -2.18
C VAL A 3 -1.29 -2.57 -2.97
N ALA A 4 -1.56 -1.27 -3.05
CA ALA A 4 -0.65 -0.29 -3.60
C ALA A 4 -0.43 0.89 -2.64
N HIS A 5 0.78 1.42 -2.65
CA HIS A 5 1.22 2.57 -1.83
C HIS A 5 1.49 3.77 -2.74
N LYS A 6 1.02 4.95 -2.34
CA LYS A 6 1.19 6.20 -3.07
C LYS A 6 2.65 6.63 -3.03
N ARG A 7 3.19 7.03 -4.18
CA ARG A 7 4.57 7.54 -4.26
C ARG A 7 4.64 9.02 -3.96
N SER A 8 5.79 9.46 -3.47
CA SER A 8 6.14 10.88 -3.33
C SER A 8 6.08 11.65 -4.66
N THR A 9 6.50 11.02 -5.76
CA THR A 9 6.48 11.58 -7.13
C THR A 9 5.09 11.56 -7.79
N GLY A 10 4.07 11.06 -7.10
CA GLY A 10 2.75 10.78 -7.65
C GLY A 10 2.63 9.37 -8.25
N GLY A 11 1.37 8.93 -8.45
CA GLY A 11 1.08 7.54 -8.81
C GLY A 11 1.18 6.58 -7.61
N TYR A 12 1.18 5.29 -7.90
CA TYR A 12 1.21 4.22 -6.90
C TYR A 12 2.24 3.15 -7.29
N LEU A 13 2.75 2.44 -6.30
CA LEU A 13 3.50 1.20 -6.47
C LEU A 13 2.72 0.04 -5.86
N THR A 14 2.58 -1.06 -6.59
CA THR A 14 2.11 -2.30 -5.99
C THR A 14 3.09 -2.77 -4.94
N VAL A 15 2.54 -3.23 -3.82
CA VAL A 15 3.34 -3.66 -2.69
C VAL A 15 4.02 -5.00 -3.00
N LYS A 16 5.30 -5.12 -2.64
CA LYS A 16 6.24 -6.21 -2.98
C LYS A 16 6.67 -6.31 -4.44
N ASP A 17 5.75 -6.17 -5.39
CA ASP A 17 6.09 -6.33 -6.81
C ASP A 17 6.65 -5.05 -7.45
N ASN A 18 6.56 -3.91 -6.76
CA ASN A 18 7.08 -2.60 -7.18
C ASN A 18 6.63 -2.18 -8.59
N GLN A 19 5.42 -2.59 -9.00
CA GLN A 19 4.87 -2.21 -10.30
C GLN A 19 4.28 -0.81 -10.20
N GLU A 20 4.69 0.07 -11.11
CA GLU A 20 4.10 1.40 -11.22
C GLU A 20 2.68 1.30 -11.79
N VAL A 21 1.71 1.84 -11.06
CA VAL A 21 0.29 1.81 -11.41
C VAL A 21 -0.37 3.15 -11.11
N HIS A 22 -1.48 3.40 -11.80
CA HIS A 22 -2.38 4.53 -11.54
C HIS A 22 -3.77 4.04 -11.15
N LEU A 23 -4.52 4.89 -10.45
CA LEU A 23 -5.96 4.65 -10.27
C LEU A 23 -6.63 4.68 -11.65
N HIS A 24 -7.43 3.66 -11.95
CA HIS A 24 -8.19 3.60 -13.20
C HIS A 24 -9.11 4.83 -13.34
N PRO A 25 -9.37 5.36 -14.56
CA PRO A 25 -10.24 6.53 -14.75
C PRO A 25 -11.66 6.39 -14.21
N SER A 26 -12.15 5.16 -14.02
CA SER A 26 -13.45 4.88 -13.39
C SER A 26 -13.43 4.94 -11.86
N CYS A 27 -12.31 5.29 -11.24
CA CYS A 27 -12.18 5.39 -9.79
C CYS A 27 -12.99 6.58 -9.28
N VAL A 28 -13.81 6.35 -8.26
CA VAL A 28 -14.68 7.36 -7.63
C VAL A 28 -14.06 8.02 -6.40
N LEU A 29 -12.79 7.73 -6.11
CA LEU A 29 -12.06 8.39 -5.03
C LEU A 29 -11.69 9.80 -5.48
N ASP A 30 -12.21 10.80 -4.78
CA ASP A 30 -11.97 12.23 -5.07
C ASP A 30 -10.55 12.67 -4.68
N ASP A 31 -9.90 11.92 -3.78
CA ASP A 31 -8.54 12.15 -3.34
C ASP A 31 -7.60 10.99 -3.74
N LYS A 32 -6.32 11.17 -3.43
CA LYS A 32 -5.27 10.16 -3.65
C LYS A 32 -4.81 9.64 -2.29
N PRO A 33 -5.49 8.62 -1.71
CA PRO A 33 -5.11 8.03 -0.44
C PRO A 33 -3.69 7.45 -0.47
N GLU A 34 -3.04 7.40 0.68
CA GLU A 34 -1.67 6.85 0.81
C GLU A 34 -1.63 5.34 0.54
N TRP A 35 -2.65 4.60 1.00
CA TRP A 35 -2.77 3.16 0.81
C TRP A 35 -4.11 2.80 0.17
N VAL A 36 -4.05 1.93 -0.83
CA VAL A 36 -5.23 1.38 -1.49
C VAL A 36 -5.16 -0.13 -1.57
N LEU A 37 -6.28 -0.78 -1.29
CA LEU A 37 -6.55 -2.16 -1.71
C LEU A 37 -7.21 -2.10 -3.08
N TYR A 38 -6.79 -2.94 -4.02
CA TYR A 38 -7.41 -3.02 -5.35
C TYR A 38 -7.89 -4.45 -5.64
N ASN A 39 -8.86 -4.60 -6.54
CA ASN A 39 -9.38 -5.93 -6.91
C ASN A 39 -8.80 -6.43 -8.24
N GLU A 40 -8.48 -5.51 -9.15
CA GLU A 40 -8.06 -5.85 -10.51
C GLU A 40 -6.83 -5.05 -10.92
N PHE A 41 -5.91 -5.74 -11.60
CA PHE A 41 -4.79 -5.12 -12.31
C PHE A 41 -5.12 -5.11 -13.80
N VAL A 42 -5.06 -3.93 -14.42
CA VAL A 42 -5.39 -3.73 -15.84
C VAL A 42 -4.13 -3.32 -16.58
N LEU A 43 -3.60 -4.25 -17.38
CA LEU A 43 -2.40 -4.07 -18.20
C LEU A 43 -2.77 -3.44 -19.55
N THR A 44 -2.28 -2.22 -19.81
CA THR A 44 -2.44 -1.53 -21.10
C THR A 44 -1.16 -0.74 -21.43
N SER A 45 -1.23 0.34 -22.21
CA SER A 45 -0.12 1.29 -22.38
C SER A 45 0.32 1.95 -21.07
N LYS A 46 -0.59 2.09 -20.10
CA LYS A 46 -0.29 2.42 -18.69
C LYS A 46 -0.97 1.38 -17.80
N ASN A 47 -0.31 0.99 -16.72
CA ASN A 47 -0.91 0.05 -15.78
C ASN A 47 -1.89 0.76 -14.87
N TYR A 48 -3.08 0.17 -14.70
CA TYR A 48 -4.12 0.69 -13.83
C TYR A 48 -4.54 -0.34 -12.79
N ILE A 49 -4.98 0.16 -11.63
CA ILE A 49 -5.67 -0.63 -10.61
C ILE A 49 -7.12 -0.17 -10.51
N ARG A 50 -8.04 -1.16 -10.41
CA ARG A 50 -9.49 -0.94 -10.48
C ARG A 50 -10.20 -1.51 -9.25
N LEU A 51 -11.37 -0.95 -8.96
CA LEU A 51 -12.14 -1.21 -7.72
C LEU A 51 -11.31 -0.92 -6.47
N ASN A 52 -10.81 0.31 -6.38
CA ASN A 52 -9.91 0.74 -5.31
C ASN A 52 -10.68 1.09 -4.03
N THR A 53 -10.20 0.58 -2.90
CA THR A 53 -10.72 0.90 -1.56
C THR A 53 -9.62 1.55 -0.74
N ARG A 54 -9.91 2.70 -0.12
CA ARG A 54 -8.99 3.32 0.86
C ARG A 54 -8.82 2.40 2.06
N ILE A 55 -7.57 2.20 2.47
CA ILE A 55 -7.25 1.50 3.71
C ILE A 55 -6.27 2.33 4.55
N LYS A 56 -6.13 1.97 5.83
CA LYS A 56 -5.04 2.46 6.68
C LYS A 56 -3.88 1.46 6.64
N GLY A 57 -2.65 1.96 6.54
CA GLY A 57 -1.46 1.10 6.58
C GLY A 57 -1.34 0.28 7.87
N GLU A 58 -1.86 0.80 8.98
CA GLU A 58 -1.89 0.09 10.29
C GLU A 58 -2.61 -1.26 10.20
N TRP A 59 -3.66 -1.36 9.40
CA TRP A 59 -4.43 -2.60 9.24
C TRP A 59 -3.60 -3.71 8.58
N LEU A 60 -2.66 -3.35 7.71
CA LEU A 60 -1.81 -4.31 7.02
C LEU A 60 -0.89 -5.02 8.01
N VAL A 61 -0.23 -4.24 8.88
CA VAL A 61 0.71 -4.77 9.88
C VAL A 61 0.01 -5.44 11.06
N GLU A 62 -1.21 -5.01 11.40
CA GLU A 62 -2.02 -5.62 12.47
C GLU A 62 -2.67 -6.94 12.02
N LEU A 63 -3.24 -7.01 10.80
CA LEU A 63 -4.01 -8.18 10.34
C LEU A 63 -3.16 -9.24 9.65
N ALA A 64 -2.08 -8.84 8.98
CA ALA A 64 -1.24 -9.75 8.20
C ALA A 64 0.27 -9.53 8.47
N PRO A 65 0.73 -9.55 9.74
CA PRO A 65 2.13 -9.28 10.08
C PRO A 65 3.12 -10.24 9.40
N HIS A 66 2.72 -11.50 9.17
CA HIS A 66 3.52 -12.49 8.47
C HIS A 66 3.74 -12.14 6.99
N TYR A 67 2.78 -11.48 6.34
CA TYR A 67 2.93 -11.04 4.97
C TYR A 67 3.74 -9.74 4.87
N TYR A 68 3.56 -8.83 5.84
CA TYR A 68 4.25 -7.54 5.90
C TYR A 68 5.53 -7.57 6.73
N ASP A 69 6.15 -8.74 6.87
CA ASP A 69 7.43 -8.92 7.53
C ASP A 69 8.55 -8.11 6.85
N LEU A 70 9.18 -7.22 7.61
CA LEU A 70 10.19 -6.27 7.15
C LEU A 70 11.53 -6.94 6.79
N GLU A 71 11.86 -8.09 7.38
CA GLU A 71 13.11 -8.80 7.09
C GLU A 71 13.13 -9.30 5.65
N ASN A 72 12.01 -9.88 5.23
CA ASN A 72 11.80 -10.43 3.89
C ASN A 72 11.14 -9.44 2.91
N PHE A 73 10.96 -8.19 3.30
CA PHE A 73 10.31 -7.19 2.46
C PHE A 73 11.28 -6.53 1.47
N PRO A 74 10.93 -6.44 0.18
CA PRO A 74 11.78 -5.80 -0.81
C PRO A 74 11.95 -4.31 -0.51
N ALA A 75 13.12 -3.77 -0.85
CA ALA A 75 13.41 -2.35 -0.71
C ALA A 75 12.50 -1.52 -1.63
N CYS A 76 11.64 -0.70 -1.04
CA CYS A 76 10.71 0.19 -1.76
C CYS A 76 10.22 1.32 -0.84
N GLU A 77 9.57 2.34 -1.41
CA GLU A 77 8.95 3.43 -0.61
C GLU A 77 7.97 2.88 0.42
N ALA A 78 7.19 1.85 0.07
CA ALA A 78 6.25 1.22 0.99
C ALA A 78 6.92 0.58 2.22
N LYS A 79 8.15 0.05 2.08
CA LYS A 79 8.90 -0.54 3.20
C LYS A 79 9.20 0.49 4.29
N LYS A 80 9.61 1.71 3.89
CA LYS A 80 9.90 2.81 4.83
C LYS A 80 8.67 3.21 5.63
N GLU A 81 7.51 3.25 4.98
CA GLU A 81 6.25 3.54 5.67
C GLU A 81 5.82 2.39 6.59
N LEU A 82 6.01 1.13 6.18
CA LEU A 82 5.77 -0.03 7.04
C LEU A 82 6.66 -0.02 8.29
N GLU A 83 7.95 0.32 8.15
CA GLU A 83 8.85 0.51 9.31
C GLU A 83 8.32 1.57 10.29
N ALA A 84 7.83 2.70 9.77
CA ALA A 84 7.22 3.75 10.60
C ALA A 84 5.92 3.27 11.27
N LEU A 85 5.11 2.48 10.59
CA LEU A 85 3.90 1.86 11.13
C LEU A 85 4.22 0.87 12.25
N TYR A 86 5.19 -0.02 12.06
CA TYR A 86 5.64 -0.96 13.11
C TYR A 86 6.18 -0.24 14.35
N ARG A 87 6.95 0.85 14.17
CA ARG A 87 7.40 1.69 15.30
C ARG A 87 6.22 2.28 16.08
N ARG A 88 5.20 2.80 15.37
CA ARG A 88 3.98 3.33 15.99
C ARG A 88 3.19 2.25 16.73
N LEU A 89 3.04 1.08 16.12
CA LEU A 89 2.33 -0.05 16.70
C LEU A 89 3.01 -0.54 17.99
N HIS A 90 4.33 -0.71 17.99
CA HIS A 90 5.09 -1.06 19.20
C HIS A 90 4.91 -0.02 20.31
N ALA A 91 5.01 1.28 19.99
CA ALA A 91 4.80 2.33 20.98
C ALA A 91 3.37 2.32 21.58
N LYS A 92 2.36 1.93 20.79
CA LYS A 92 0.96 1.82 21.23
C LYS A 92 0.75 0.61 22.15
N LEU A 93 1.42 -0.51 21.88
CA LEU A 93 1.35 -1.72 22.69
C LEU A 93 2.03 -1.55 24.06
N GLN A 94 3.15 -0.82 24.12
CA GLN A 94 3.86 -0.54 25.39
C GLN A 94 3.11 0.42 26.33
N ARG A 95 2.09 1.11 25.83
CA ARG A 95 1.27 2.06 26.61
C ARG A 95 -0.02 1.44 27.16
N LYS A 96 -0.35 0.21 26.75
CA LYS A 96 -1.50 -0.55 27.25
C LYS A 96 -1.05 -1.50 28.35
#